data_AF-C0EC84-F1
#
_entry.id   AF-C0EC84-F1
#
_cell.length_a   1.000
_cell.length_b   1.000
_cell.length_c   1.000
_cell.angle_alpha   90.00
_cell.angle_beta   90.00
_cell.angle_gamma   90.00
#
_symmetry.space_group_name_H-M   'P 1'
#
loop_
_entity.id
_entity.type
_entity.pdbx_description
1 polymer ?
#
loop_
_entity_poly.entity_id
_entity_poly.type
_entity_poly.pdbx_seq_one_letter_code
_entity_poly.pdbx_strand_id
1 'polypeptide(L)' 'MITACYNRAILTLNRIRETLLDDSLCDFECIEEIVCILEDSGIGCGSRHDF' A
#
# COMPACT_ATOMS: atom_id res chain seq x y z
N MET A 1 9.22 3.08 21.74
CA MET A 1 9.24 3.70 20.40
C MET A 1 9.55 2.69 19.29
N ILE A 2 10.57 1.82 19.40
CA ILE A 2 10.92 0.81 18.36
C ILE A 2 9.74 -0.11 17.98
N THR A 3 8.95 -0.59 18.95
CA THR A 3 7.79 -1.47 18.72
C THR A 3 6.68 -0.79 17.91
N ALA A 4 6.51 0.53 18.02
CA ALA A 4 5.42 1.25 17.36
C ALA A 4 5.66 1.44 15.86
N CYS A 5 6.90 1.73 15.44
CA CYS A 5 7.26 1.78 14.01
C CYS A 5 7.23 0.39 13.37
N TYR A 6 7.68 -0.64 14.10
CA TYR A 6 7.62 -2.03 13.64
C TYR A 6 6.17 -2.47 13.35
N ASN A 7 5.24 -2.10 14.23
CA ASN A 7 3.82 -2.38 14.03
C ASN A 7 3.26 -1.67 12.79
N ARG A 8 3.67 -0.42 12.53
CA ARG A 8 3.20 0.32 11.33
C ARG A 8 3.64 -0.35 10.04
N ALA A 9 4.92 -0.73 9.93
CA ALA A 9 5.44 -1.40 8.74
C ALA A 9 4.72 -2.73 8.46
N ILE A 10 4.47 -3.54 9.50
CA ILE A 10 3.74 -4.81 9.36
C ILE A 10 2.30 -4.57 8.92
N LEU A 11 1.62 -3.57 9.49
CA LEU A 11 0.25 -3.23 9.09
C LEU A 11 0.16 -2.80 7.63
N THR A 12 1.11 -1.98 7.16
CA THR A 12 1.20 -1.57 5.75
C THR A 12 1.41 -2.79 4.84
N LEU A 13 2.35 -3.69 5.18
CA LEU A 13 2.61 -4.89 4.39
C LEU A 13 1.42 -5.85 4.36
N ASN A 14 0.68 -5.98 5.46
CA ASN A 14 -0.54 -6.78 5.49
C ASN A 14 -1.63 -6.21 4.58
N ARG A 15 -1.83 -4.89 4.58
CA ARG A 15 -2.76 -4.23 3.65
C ARG A 15 -2.37 -4.49 2.19
N ILE A 16 -1.10 -4.33 1.84
CA ILE A 16 -0.61 -4.63 0.48
C ILE A 16 -0.87 -6.10 0.11
N ARG A 17 -0.63 -7.03 1.04
CA ARG A 17 -0.90 -8.45 0.82
C ARG A 17 -2.39 -8.71 0.59
N GLU A 18 -3.27 -8.05 1.33
CA GLU A 18 -4.72 -8.17 1.16
C GLU A 18 -5.13 -7.67 -0.23
N THR A 19 -4.63 -6.53 -0.68
CA THR A 19 -4.85 -6.01 -2.06
C THR A 19 -4.37 -6.99 -3.13
N LEU A 20 -3.18 -7.59 -2.95
CA LEU A 20 -2.64 -8.58 -3.90
C LEU A 20 -3.42 -9.90 -3.95
N LEU A 21 -4.19 -10.21 -2.90
CA LEU A 21 -5.03 -11.43 -2.83
C LEU A 21 -6.49 -11.14 -3.20
N ASP A 22 -6.83 -9.89 -3.51
CA ASP A 22 -8.16 -9.51 -3.94
C ASP A 22 -8.32 -9.77 -5.44
N ASP A 23 -8.83 -10.96 -5.76
CA ASP A 23 -9.13 -11.39 -7.13
C ASP A 23 -10.27 -10.57 -7.79
N SER A 24 -10.90 -9.62 -7.08
CA SER A 24 -11.93 -8.74 -7.65
C SER A 24 -11.36 -7.47 -8.29
N LEU A 25 -10.10 -7.12 -7.99
CA LEU A 25 -9.43 -5.95 -8.57
C LEU A 25 -8.79 -6.34 -9.90
N CYS A 26 -8.93 -5.47 -10.90
CA CYS A 26 -8.06 -5.57 -12.08
C CYS A 26 -6.65 -5.04 -11.76
N ASP A 27 -5.68 -5.34 -12.63
CA ASP A 27 -4.28 -4.95 -12.46
C ASP A 27 -4.10 -3.45 -12.16
N PHE A 28 -4.88 -2.60 -12.82
CA PHE A 28 -4.83 -1.14 -12.60
C PHE A 28 -5.31 -0.75 -11.20
N GLU A 29 -6.47 -1.26 -10.78
CA GLU A 29 -7.04 -1.00 -9.45
C GLU A 29 -6.15 -1.53 -8.33
N CYS A 30 -5.54 -2.71 -8.55
CA CYS A 30 -4.59 -3.31 -7.62
C CYS A 30 -3.36 -2.40 -7.42
N ILE A 31 -2.79 -1.87 -8.51
CA ILE A 31 -1.66 -0.93 -8.43
C ILE A 31 -2.09 0.38 -7.76
N GLU A 32 -3.23 0.94 -8.13
CA GLU A 32 -3.74 2.18 -7.54
C GLU A 32 -3.94 2.04 -6.03
N GLU A 33 -4.50 0.91 -5.55
CA GLU A 33 -4.68 0.71 -4.12
C GLU A 33 -3.37 0.49 -3.36
N ILE A 34 -2.39 -0.19 -3.96
CA ILE A 34 -1.05 -0.30 -3.36
C ILE A 34 -0.43 1.10 -3.20
N VAL A 35 -0.57 1.97 -4.19
CA VAL A 35 -0.08 3.36 -4.13
C VAL A 35 -0.78 4.12 -3.00
N CYS A 36 -2.12 4.03 -2.91
CA CYS A 36 -2.88 4.63 -1.81
C CYS A 36 -2.40 4.15 -0.43
N ILE A 37 -2.13 2.85 -0.26
CA ILE A 37 -1.63 2.28 1.00
C ILE A 37 -0.24 2.84 1.38
N LEU A 38 0.64 3.04 0.38
CA LEU A 38 1.96 3.62 0.58
C LEU A 38 1.86 5.11 0.94
N GLU A 39 1.04 5.87 0.23
CA GLU A 39 0.77 7.29 0.50
C GLU A 39 0.20 7.49 1.92
N ASP A 40 -0.79 6.68 2.32
CA ASP A 40 -1.35 6.65 3.68
C ASP A 40 -0.28 6.38 4.75
N SER A 41 0.74 5.61 4.39
CA SER A 41 1.86 5.26 5.27
C SER A 41 2.93 6.37 5.34
N GLY A 42 2.75 7.46 4.60
CA GLY A 42 3.67 8.59 4.49
C GLY A 42 4.77 8.40 3.45
N ILE A 43 4.63 7.42 2.55
CA ILE A 43 5.58 7.15 1.47
C ILE A 43 5.07 7.86 0.22
N GLY A 44 5.80 8.87 -0.25
CA GLY A 44 5.46 9.56 -1.50
C GLY A 44 5.78 8.68 -2.71
N CYS A 45 4.78 8.43 -3.55
CA CYS A 45 4.90 7.61 -4.76
C CYS A 45 5.02 8.44 -6.07
N GLY A 46 5.26 9.75 -5.98
CA GLY A 46 5.22 10.64 -7.14
C GLY A 46 3.81 11.14 -7.43
N SER A 47 3.53 11.60 -8.66
CA SER A 47 2.15 11.89 -9.05
C SER A 47 1.46 10.62 -9.55
N ARG A 48 0.15 10.47 -9.30
CA ARG A 48 -0.67 9.32 -9.74
C ARG A 48 -0.66 9.05 -11.25
N HIS A 49 0.00 9.91 -12.04
CA HIS A 49 0.08 9.85 -13.49
C HIS A 49 1.51 9.62 -14.02
N ASP A 50 2.50 9.30 -13.18
CA ASP A 50 3.89 9.01 -13.62
C ASP A 50 4.14 7.54 -14.01
N PHE A 51 3.09 6.77 -14.32
CA PHE A 51 3.20 5.38 -14.80
C PHE A 51 3.28 5.29 -16.34
#